data_AF-A0A837NF84-F1
#
_entry.id   AF-A0A837NF84-F1
#
_cell.length_a   1.000
_cell.length_b   1.000
_cell.length_c   1.000
_cell.angle_alpha   90.00
_cell.angle_beta   90.00
_cell.angle_gamma   90.00
#
_symmetry.space_group_name_H-M   'P 1'
#
loop_
_entity.id
_entity.type
_entity.pdbx_description
1 polymer ?
#
loop_
_entity_poly.entity_id
_entity_poly.type
_entity_poly.pdbx_seq_one_letter_code
_entity_poly.pdbx_strand_id
1 'polypeptide(L)'
;VYDDSITKQLQFICKAKALGFTLKEVASLMSMDGDCAKVESLGLQKLSLIQSKIADLQRLEVVIKEMTNSCRNNNDQSHCPIIDSLK
;
A
#
# COMPACT_ATOMS: atom_id res chain seq x y z
N VAL A 1 -23.02 -27.10 -7.99
CA VAL A 1 -22.79 -26.11 -9.06
C VAL A 1 -22.94 -24.74 -8.42
N TYR A 2 -21.92 -23.89 -8.48
CA TYR A 2 -22.03 -22.53 -7.96
C TYR A 2 -22.76 -21.67 -8.98
N ASP A 3 -23.67 -20.82 -8.51
CA ASP A 3 -24.46 -19.91 -9.34
C ASP A 3 -23.59 -18.78 -9.90
N ASP A 4 -23.91 -18.28 -11.10
CA ASP A 4 -23.16 -17.22 -11.80
C ASP A 4 -23.10 -15.92 -10.98
N SER A 5 -24.09 -15.68 -10.12
CA SER A 5 -24.12 -14.54 -9.20
C SER A 5 -22.96 -14.59 -8.20
N ILE A 6 -22.67 -15.76 -7.63
CA ILE A 6 -21.58 -15.95 -6.66
C ILE A 6 -20.23 -15.73 -7.35
N THR A 7 -20.07 -16.22 -8.58
CA THR A 7 -18.86 -16.02 -9.37
C THR A 7 -18.59 -14.53 -9.63
N LYS A 8 -19.63 -13.76 -10.00
CA LYS A 8 -19.51 -12.30 -10.21
C LYS A 8 -19.15 -11.56 -8.92
N GLN A 9 -19.74 -11.94 -7.80
CA GLN A 9 -19.40 -11.36 -6.49
C GLN A 9 -17.94 -11.64 -6.11
N LEU A 10 -17.46 -12.88 -6.29
CA LEU A 10 -16.07 -13.23 -6.01
C LEU A 10 -15.09 -12.46 -6.92
N GLN A 11 -15.41 -12.33 -8.22
CA GLN A 11 -14.60 -11.53 -9.14
C GLN A 11 -14.54 -10.06 -8.72
N PHE A 12 -15.66 -9.48 -8.25
CA PHE A 12 -15.69 -8.12 -7.71
C PHE A 12 -14.76 -7.98 -6.51
N ILE A 13 -14.85 -8.90 -5.54
CA ILE A 13 -14.02 -8.90 -4.33
C ILE A 13 -12.53 -9.01 -4.71
N CYS A 14 -12.16 -9.93 -5.59
CA CYS A 14 -10.78 -10.10 -6.04
C CYS A 14 -10.21 -8.85 -6.71
N LYS A 15 -10.99 -8.18 -7.58
CA LYS A 15 -10.57 -6.94 -8.23
C LYS A 15 -10.37 -5.80 -7.24
N ALA A 16 -11.32 -5.60 -6.34
CA ALA A 16 -11.21 -4.55 -5.33
C ALA A 16 -10.04 -4.83 -4.36
N LYS A 17 -9.81 -6.10 -4.01
CA LYS A 17 -8.64 -6.51 -3.22
C LYS A 17 -7.32 -6.19 -3.90
N ALA A 18 -7.22 -6.43 -5.21
CA ALA A 18 -6.02 -6.10 -5.99
C ALA A 18 -5.73 -4.58 -6.02
N LEU A 19 -6.76 -3.74 -5.91
CA LEU A 19 -6.63 -2.28 -5.78
C LEU A 19 -6.30 -1.83 -4.35
N GLY A 20 -6.11 -2.77 -3.43
CA GLY A 20 -5.73 -2.50 -2.04
C GLY A 20 -6.92 -2.32 -1.09
N PHE A 21 -8.17 -2.49 -1.53
CA PHE A 21 -9.33 -2.38 -0.65
C PHE A 21 -9.34 -3.49 0.42
N THR A 22 -9.67 -3.12 1.65
CA THR A 22 -9.87 -4.06 2.77
C THR A 22 -11.20 -4.80 2.60
N LEU A 23 -11.40 -5.93 3.28
CA LEU A 23 -12.67 -6.67 3.18
C LEU A 23 -13.87 -5.80 3.65
N LYS A 24 -13.64 -4.93 4.62
CA LYS A 24 -14.65 -3.97 5.12
C LYS A 24 -15.02 -2.94 4.05
N GLU A 25 -14.02 -2.38 3.35
CA GLU A 25 -14.24 -1.44 2.26
C GLU A 25 -14.96 -2.11 1.08
N VAL A 26 -14.59 -3.35 0.74
CA VAL A 26 -15.27 -4.12 -0.32
C VAL A 26 -16.73 -4.42 0.03
N ALA A 27 -17.00 -4.82 1.27
CA ALA A 27 -18.38 -4.99 1.74
C ALA A 27 -19.18 -3.68 1.65
N SER A 28 -18.55 -2.56 1.99
CA SER A 28 -19.17 -1.22 1.87
C SER A 28 -19.49 -0.89 0.40
N LEU A 29 -18.55 -1.15 -0.52
CA LEU A 29 -18.77 -0.97 -1.97
C LEU A 29 -19.93 -1.84 -2.49
N MET A 30 -20.04 -3.08 -2.02
CA MET A 30 -21.14 -3.97 -2.41
C MET A 30 -22.50 -3.49 -1.88
N SER A 31 -22.54 -2.83 -0.72
CA SER A 31 -23.78 -2.30 -0.13
C SER A 31 -24.24 -0.94 -0.69
N MET A 32 -23.43 -0.29 -1.53
CA MET A 32 -23.73 1.06 -2.03
C MET A 32 -24.66 1.07 -3.25
N ASP A 33 -25.07 -0.09 -3.80
CA ASP A 33 -26.08 -0.25 -4.86
C ASP A 33 -26.05 0.79 -6.00
N GLY A 34 -24.85 1.19 -6.44
CA GLY A 34 -24.68 2.14 -7.54
C GLY A 34 -24.71 3.63 -7.16
N ASP A 35 -24.63 3.98 -5.87
CA ASP A 35 -24.38 5.34 -5.40
C ASP A 35 -22.96 5.79 -5.80
N CYS A 36 -22.85 6.32 -7.01
CA CYS A 36 -21.60 6.67 -7.65
C CYS A 36 -20.80 7.70 -6.83
N ALA A 37 -21.47 8.65 -6.17
CA ALA A 37 -20.82 9.67 -5.36
C ALA A 37 -20.14 9.07 -4.12
N LYS A 38 -20.78 8.10 -3.45
CA LYS A 38 -20.15 7.39 -2.31
C LYS A 38 -18.98 6.52 -2.75
N VAL A 39 -19.13 5.83 -3.88
CA VAL A 39 -18.07 4.99 -4.47
C VAL A 39 -16.86 5.86 -4.85
N GLU A 40 -17.09 7.01 -5.48
CA GLU A 40 -16.05 7.98 -5.82
C GLU A 40 -15.33 8.47 -4.55
N SER A 41 -16.07 8.89 -3.53
CA SER A 41 -15.48 9.34 -2.26
C SER A 41 -14.59 8.28 -1.63
N LEU A 42 -15.03 7.02 -1.61
CA LEU A 42 -14.24 5.91 -1.05
C LEU A 42 -13.00 5.61 -1.91
N GLY A 43 -13.12 5.72 -3.24
CA GLY A 43 -12.00 5.64 -4.16
C GLY A 43 -10.95 6.74 -3.94
N LEU A 44 -11.39 7.99 -3.77
CA LEU A 44 -10.51 9.14 -3.50
C LEU A 44 -9.80 9.02 -2.15
N GLN A 45 -10.50 8.56 -1.11
CA GLN A 45 -9.88 8.25 0.18
C GLN A 45 -8.80 7.19 0.04
N LYS A 46 -9.08 6.14 -0.74
CA LYS A 46 -8.10 5.07 -0.98
C LYS A 46 -6.87 5.57 -1.72
N LEU A 47 -7.08 6.39 -2.74
CA LEU A 47 -6.01 7.00 -3.51
C LEU A 47 -5.11 7.86 -2.62
N SER A 48 -5.70 8.70 -1.75
CA SER A 48 -4.94 9.51 -0.80
C SER A 48 -4.08 8.67 0.15
N LEU A 49 -4.64 7.57 0.69
CA LEU A 49 -3.90 6.63 1.55
C LEU A 49 -2.71 6.01 0.81
N ILE A 50 -2.91 5.58 -0.44
CA ILE A 50 -1.85 5.01 -1.28
C ILE A 50 -0.76 6.04 -1.54
N GLN A 51 -1.13 7.27 -1.91
CA GLN A 51 -0.18 8.36 -2.15
C GLN A 51 0.65 8.70 -0.90
N SER A 52 0.01 8.75 0.27
CA SER A 52 0.73 8.95 1.54
C SER A 52 1.73 7.84 1.79
N LYS A 53 1.32 6.58 1.61
CA LYS A 53 2.20 5.42 1.80
C LYS A 53 3.37 5.41 0.81
N ILE A 54 3.14 5.80 -0.44
CA ILE A 54 4.21 5.95 -1.44
C ILE A 54 5.20 7.01 -0.99
N ALA A 55 4.73 8.18 -0.57
CA ALA A 55 5.61 9.26 -0.10
C ALA A 55 6.46 8.82 1.10
N ASP A 56 5.87 8.10 2.05
CA ASP A 56 6.60 7.57 3.20
C ASP A 56 7.62 6.50 2.80
N LEU A 57 7.24 5.58 1.91
CA LEU A 57 8.16 4.56 1.39
C LEU A 57 9.32 5.18 0.60
N GLN A 58 9.08 6.23 -0.18
CA GLN A 58 10.12 6.97 -0.90
C GLN A 58 11.09 7.66 0.06
N ARG A 59 10.59 8.27 1.15
CA ARG A 59 11.45 8.85 2.20
C ARG A 59 12.33 7.79 2.84
N LEU A 60 11.75 6.65 3.22
CA LEU A 60 12.50 5.53 3.81
C LEU A 60 13.53 4.97 2.82
N GLU A 61 13.18 4.87 1.54
CA GLU A 61 14.11 4.43 0.49
C GLU A 61 15.33 5.34 0.41
N VAL A 62 15.15 6.66 0.45
CA VAL A 62 16.26 7.62 0.42
C VAL A 62 17.18 7.43 1.61
N VAL A 63 16.63 7.36 2.83
CA VAL A 63 17.41 7.18 4.07
C VAL A 63 18.20 5.86 4.00
N ILE A 64 17.56 4.75 3.62
CA ILE A 64 18.22 3.45 3.53
C ILE A 64 19.33 3.48 2.46
N LYS A 65 19.12 4.16 1.32
CA LYS A 65 20.15 4.34 0.29
C LYS A 65 21.35 5.12 0.82
N GLU A 66 21.13 6.21 1.53
CA GLU A 66 22.20 7.03 2.12
C GLU A 66 23.02 6.26 3.16
N MET A 67 22.34 5.53 4.05
CA MET A 67 22.98 4.65 5.03
C MET A 67 23.83 3.58 4.35
N THR A 68 23.29 2.94 3.31
CA THR A 68 24.00 1.91 2.54
C THR A 68 25.21 2.46 1.80
N ASN A 69 25.09 3.64 1.20
CA ASN A 69 26.20 4.32 0.52
C ASN A 69 27.30 4.70 1.51
N SER A 70 26.93 5.21 2.69
CA SER A 70 27.87 5.54 3.76
C SER A 70 28.65 4.30 4.22
N CYS A 71 27.97 3.15 4.33
CA CYS A 71 28.62 1.89 4.63
C CYS A 71 29.58 1.43 3.52
N ARG A 72 29.17 1.55 2.24
CA ARG A 72 29.98 1.12 1.09
C ARG A 72 31.25 1.95 0.94
N ASN A 73 31.16 3.26 1.23
CA ASN A 73 32.29 4.19 1.13
C ASN A 73 33.17 4.18 2.38
N ASN A 74 32.84 3.36 3.38
CA ASN A 74 33.63 3.25 4.59
C ASN A 74 34.83 2.32 4.36
N ASN A 75 36.03 2.85 4.53
CA ASN A 75 37.29 2.10 4.41
C ASN A 75 37.68 1.39 5.70
N ASP A 76 37.04 1.74 6.83
CA ASP A 76 37.31 1.14 8.13
C ASP A 76 36.30 0.02 8.44
N GLN A 77 36.72 -1.24 8.36
CA GLN A 77 35.86 -2.39 8.63
C GLN A 77 35.60 -2.62 10.13
N SER A 78 36.28 -1.90 11.03
CA SER A 78 36.07 -2.04 12.48
C SER A 78 34.84 -1.28 12.99
N HIS A 79 34.31 -0.34 12.20
CA HIS A 79 33.12 0.45 12.51
C HIS A 79 32.08 0.38 11.39
N CYS A 80 30.80 0.38 11.75
CA CYS A 80 29.70 0.32 10.77
C CYS A 80 28.86 1.60 10.87
N PRO A 81 28.96 2.54 9.90
CA PRO A 81 28.23 3.81 9.93
C PRO A 81 26.72 3.65 10.05
N ILE A 82 26.16 2.55 9.53
CA ILE A 82 24.73 2.22 9.66
C ILE A 82 24.37 1.95 11.11
N ILE A 83 25.13 1.09 11.78
CA ILE A 83 24.88 0.73 13.19
C ILE A 83 25.08 1.94 14.09
N ASP A 84 26.09 2.76 13.80
CA ASP A 84 26.38 3.96 14.59
C ASP A 84 25.32 5.06 14.39
N SER A 85 24.64 5.10 13.23
CA SER A 85 23.51 6.02 12.99
C SER A 85 22.19 5.54 13.61
N LEU A 86 22.11 4.28 14.05
CA LEU A 86 20.91 3.67 14.65
C LEU A 86 20.98 3.54 16.18
N LYS A 87 22.13 3.85 16.79
CA LYS A 87 22.30 3.97 18.24
C LYS A 87 21.86 5.35 18.72
#